data_AF-F8FBF2-F1
#
_entry.id   AF-F8FBF2-F1
#
_cell.length_a   1.000
_cell.length_b   1.000
_cell.length_c   1.000
_cell.angle_alpha   90.00
_cell.angle_beta   90.00
_cell.angle_gamma   90.00
#
_symmetry.space_group_name_H-M   'P 1'
#
loop_
_entity.id
_entity.type
_entity.pdbx_description
1 polymer ?
#
loop_
_entity_poly.entity_id
_entity_poly.type
_entity_poly.pdbx_seq_one_letter_code
_entity_poly.pdbx_strand_id
1 'polypeptide(L)' 'MKIMISVEEAMQRGIWPQLLKMFGRDPEEDFWPKEEFILTEDQAAELNLIPRA' A
#
# COMPACT_ATOMS: atom_id res chain seq x y z
N MET A 1 11.81 -10.50 0.04
CA MET A 1 11.97 -9.12 -0.49
C MET A 1 11.01 -8.21 0.27
N LYS A 2 11.32 -6.91 0.41
CA LYS A 2 10.39 -5.94 1.02
C LYS A 2 10.08 -4.88 -0.03
N ILE A 3 8.81 -4.53 -0.19
CA ILE A 3 8.37 -3.52 -1.14
C ILE A 3 7.90 -2.31 -0.38
N MET A 4 8.41 -1.14 -0.75
CA MET A 4 8.00 0.13 -0.17
C MET A 4 7.11 0.85 -1.18
N ILE A 5 6.00 1.39 -0.69
CA ILE A 5 5.09 2.21 -1.49
C ILE A 5 4.71 3.45 -0.70
N SER A 6 4.76 4.62 -1.34
CA SER A 6 4.30 5.85 -0.72
C SER A 6 2.77 5.95 -0.74
N VAL A 7 2.20 6.74 0.17
CA VAL A 7 0.77 7.08 0.18
C VAL A 7 0.34 7.63 -1.18
N GLU A 8 1.13 8.57 -1.71
CA GLU A 8 0.86 9.18 -3.02
C GLU A 8 0.80 8.13 -4.14
N GLU A 9 1.76 7.22 -4.19
CA GLU A 9 1.82 6.14 -5.19
C GLU A 9 0.65 5.15 -5.01
N ALA A 10 0.31 4.80 -3.78
CA ALA A 10 -0.82 3.94 -3.48
C ALA A 10 -2.17 4.57 -3.90
N MET A 11 -2.31 5.89 -3.72
CA MET A 11 -3.46 6.66 -4.19
C MET A 11 -3.51 6.74 -5.71
N GLN A 12 -2.38 7.05 -6.37
CA GLN A 12 -2.28 7.12 -7.83
C GLN A 12 -2.60 5.79 -8.52
N ARG A 13 -2.18 4.67 -7.92
CA ARG A 13 -2.46 3.32 -8.42
C ARG A 13 -3.87 2.82 -8.04
N GLY A 14 -4.62 3.57 -7.23
CA GLY A 14 -5.96 3.18 -6.78
C GLY A 14 -5.99 2.02 -5.79
N ILE A 15 -4.86 1.68 -5.17
CA ILE A 15 -4.75 0.59 -4.19
C ILE A 15 -4.82 1.09 -2.74
N TRP A 16 -4.84 2.40 -2.53
CA TRP A 16 -4.88 3.02 -1.21
C TRP A 16 -5.99 2.50 -0.29
N PRO A 17 -7.26 2.36 -0.73
CA PRO A 17 -8.32 1.82 0.14
C PRO A 17 -8.08 0.36 0.55
N GLN A 18 -7.45 -0.43 -0.33
CA GLN A 18 -7.11 -1.83 -0.05
C GLN A 18 -5.93 -1.91 0.93
N LEU A 19 -4.95 -1.03 0.75
CA LEU A 19 -3.80 -0.91 1.64
C LEU A 19 -4.24 -0.50 3.05
N LEU A 20 -5.09 0.52 3.19
CA LEU A 20 -5.66 0.90 4.49
C LEU A 20 -6.38 -0.26 5.18
N LYS A 21 -7.22 -0.99 4.44
CA LYS A 21 -7.91 -2.17 4.96
C LYS A 21 -6.94 -3.28 5.39
N MET A 22 -5.87 -3.49 4.64
CA MET A 22 -4.85 -4.49 4.93
C MET A 22 -4.03 -4.16 6.19
N PHE A 23 -3.77 -2.86 6.43
CA PHE A 23 -3.10 -2.38 7.64
C PHE A 23 -4.06 -2.07 8.80
N GLY A 24 -5.37 -2.24 8.61
CA GLY A 24 -6.38 -1.91 9.62
C GLY A 24 -6.39 -0.43 10.00
N ARG A 25 -6.08 0.44 9.05
CA ARG A 25 -5.99 1.90 9.22
C ARG A 25 -7.30 2.57 8.85
N ASP A 26 -7.64 3.62 9.58
CA ASP A 26 -8.81 4.43 9.29
C ASP A 26 -8.56 5.33 8.07
N PRO A 27 -9.51 5.42 7.11
CA PRO A 27 -9.39 6.31 5.96
C PRO A 27 -9.49 7.80 6.32
N GLU A 28 -9.94 8.10 7.54
CA GLU A 28 -10.04 9.46 8.09
C GLU A 28 -8.76 9.90 8.83
N GLU A 29 -7.76 9.02 8.97
CA GLU A 29 -6.46 9.38 9.52
C GLU A 29 -5.70 10.31 8.54
N ASP A 30 -4.96 11.28 9.08
CA ASP A 30 -4.14 12.19 8.29
C ASP A 30 -2.85 11.51 7.85
N PHE A 31 -2.73 11.22 6.55
CA PHE A 31 -1.55 10.60 5.97
C PHE A 31 -0.72 11.60 5.18
N TRP A 32 0.60 11.52 5.32
CA TRP A 32 1.51 12.35 4.54
C TRP A 32 1.77 11.69 3.18
N PRO A 33 1.74 12.43 2.06
CA PRO A 33 1.97 11.85 0.72
C PRO A 33 3.31 11.10 0.60
N LYS A 34 4.32 11.54 1.36
CA LYS A 34 5.67 10.96 1.42
C LYS A 34 5.80 9.80 2.40
N GLU A 35 4.77 9.48 3.17
CA GLU A 35 4.80 8.35 4.09
C GLU A 35 4.86 7.05 3.29
N GLU A 36 5.74 6.14 3.70
CA GLU A 36 5.98 4.89 3.01
C GLU A 36 5.46 3.70 3.83
N PHE A 37 4.75 2.81 3.16
CA PHE A 37 4.25 1.56 3.70
C PHE A 37 5.14 0.42 3.22
N ILE A 38 5.57 -0.41 4.18
CA ILE A 38 6.38 -1.59 3.89
C ILE A 38 5.44 -2.77 3.74
N LEU A 39 5.37 -3.30 2.53
CA LEU A 39 4.63 -4.49 2.16
C LEU A 39 5.56 -5.70 2.10
N THR A 40 5.04 -6.85 2.50
CA THR A 40 5.66 -8.14 2.18
C THR A 40 5.45 -8.48 0.70
N GLU A 41 6.18 -9.46 0.18
CA GLU A 41 5.95 -9.97 -1.18
C GLU A 41 4.52 -10.44 -1.40
N ASP A 42 3.95 -11.14 -0.42
CA ASP A 42 2.56 -11.63 -0.51
C ASP A 42 1.57 -10.47 -0.59
N GLN A 43 1.72 -9.47 0.28
CA GLN A 43 0.88 -8.26 0.28
C GLN A 43 1.03 -7.45 -1.02
N ALA A 44 2.26 -7.31 -1.52
CA ALA A 44 2.51 -6.63 -2.78
C ALA A 44 1.92 -7.39 -3.97
N ALA A 45 1.96 -8.73 -3.96
CA ALA A 45 1.31 -9.56 -4.97
C ALA A 45 -0.23 -9.46 -4.89
N GLU A 46 -0.81 -9.44 -3.69
CA GLU A 46 -2.25 -9.21 -3.49
C GLU A 46 -2.70 -7.85 -4.04
N LEU A 47 -1.86 -6.81 -3.89
CA LEU A 47 -2.11 -5.48 -4.42
C LEU A 47 -1.71 -5.30 -5.90
N ASN A 48 -1.35 -6.39 -6.60
CA ASN A 48 -0.86 -6.38 -7.99
C ASN A 48 0.33 -5.42 -8.22
N LEU A 49 1.13 -5.16 -7.19
CA LEU A 49 2.36 -4.37 -7.29
C LEU A 49 3.53 -5.17 -7.87
N ILE A 50 3.47 -6.49 -7.71
CA ILE A 50 4.37 -7.44 -8.34
C ILE A 50 3.58 -8.61 -8.93
N PRO A 51 4.09 -9.25 -10.00
CA PRO A 51 3.50 -10.48 -10.50
C PRO A 51 3.52 -11.55 -9.40
N ARG A 52 2.40 -12.26 -9.24
CA ARG A 52 2.33 -13.43 -8.37
C ARG A 52 3.19 -14.54 -9.00
N ALA A 53 4.29 -14.87 -8.33
CA ALA A 53 5.15 -15.99 -8.72
C ALA A 53 4.47 -17.33 -8.43
#